data_AF-A0A7W0S0T5-F1
#
_entry.id   AF-A0A7W0S0T5-F1
#
_cell.length_a   1.000
_cell.length_b   1.000
_cell.length_c   1.000
_cell.angle_alpha   90.00
_cell.angle_beta   90.00
_cell.angle_gamma   90.00
#
_symmetry.space_group_name_H-M   'P 1'
#
loop_
_entity.id
_entity.type
_entity.pdbx_description
1 polymer ?
#
loop_
_entity_poly.entity_id
_entity_poly.type
_entity_poly.pdbx_seq_one_letter_code
_entity_poly.pdbx_strand_id
1 'polypeptide(L)'
;MMWLFVLLPQRRRQAAQSAMLDALEPGDEVLTAGGLYGSVVEIDDEEIALEVAPQVQVRVARRAIAAVIPPEEDDDELEESGVEEPAGDAEERGGR
;
A
#
# COMPACT_ATOMS: atom_id res chain seq x y z
N MET A 1 15.20 1.53 33.18
CA MET A 1 14.93 0.50 32.15
C MET A 1 13.54 0.71 31.53
N MET A 2 13.30 1.86 30.91
CA MET A 2 12.02 2.18 30.22
C MET A 2 12.30 3.06 28.98
N TRP A 3 13.28 2.65 28.16
CA TRP A 3 13.64 3.37 26.93
C TRP A 3 14.01 2.45 25.75
N LEU A 4 13.90 1.12 25.92
CA LEU A 4 14.16 0.17 24.84
C LEU A 4 13.01 0.12 23.82
N PHE A 5 11.80 0.57 24.19
CA PHE A 5 10.61 0.48 23.33
C PHE A 5 10.36 1.72 22.46
N VAL A 6 11.02 2.85 22.71
CA VAL A 6 10.82 4.11 21.96
C VAL A 6 11.81 4.25 20.79
N LEU A 7 12.98 3.61 20.83
CA LEU A 7 14.04 3.78 19.82
C LEU A 7 13.92 2.86 18.58
N LEU A 8 13.36 1.66 18.72
CA LEU A 8 13.16 0.72 17.60
C LEU A 8 12.25 1.22 16.46
N PRO A 9 11.10 1.90 16.73
CA PRO A 9 10.17 2.24 15.65
C PRO A 9 10.77 3.21 14.62
N GLN A 10 11.65 4.12 15.04
CA GLN A 10 12.27 5.08 14.10
C GLN A 10 13.30 4.41 13.20
N ARG A 11 14.18 3.58 13.77
CA ARG A 11 15.19 2.83 13.01
C ARG A 11 14.56 1.89 11.99
N ARG A 12 13.46 1.22 12.35
CA ARG A 12 12.70 0.35 11.44
C ARG A 12 12.10 1.11 10.26
N ARG A 13 11.54 2.31 10.49
CA ARG A 13 10.99 3.14 9.40
C ARG A 13 12.06 3.61 8.43
N GLN A 14 13.22 4.02 8.93
CA GLN A 14 14.35 4.43 8.08
C GLN A 14 14.90 3.27 7.24
N ALA A 15 15.06 2.09 7.86
CA ALA A 15 15.50 0.89 7.15
C ALA A 15 14.49 0.45 6.08
N ALA A 16 13.19 0.46 6.39
CA ALA A 16 12.14 0.14 5.44
C ALA A 16 12.09 1.14 4.28
N GLN A 17 12.26 2.44 4.55
CA GLN A 17 12.30 3.46 3.51
C GLN A 17 13.51 3.26 2.59
N SER A 18 14.71 3.00 3.13
CA SER A 18 15.88 2.70 2.29
C SER A 18 15.63 1.47 1.42
N ALA A 19 15.15 0.38 2.01
CA ALA A 19 14.89 -0.87 1.29
C ALA A 19 13.85 -0.68 0.17
N MET A 20 12.81 0.12 0.40
CA MET A 20 11.83 0.47 -0.63
C MET A 20 12.47 1.28 -1.76
N LEU A 21 13.29 2.28 -1.41
CA LEU A 21 13.95 3.12 -2.42
C LEU A 21 14.97 2.33 -3.25
N ASP A 22 15.58 1.31 -2.66
CA ASP A 22 16.55 0.43 -3.33
C ASP A 22 15.86 -0.64 -4.21
N ALA A 23 14.57 -0.88 -3.99
CA ALA A 23 13.75 -1.80 -4.77
C ALA A 23 12.96 -1.11 -5.91
N LEU A 24 13.11 0.22 -6.08
CA LEU A 24 12.45 0.97 -7.15
C LEU A 24 13.07 0.65 -8.51
N GLU A 25 12.22 0.42 -9.50
CA GLU A 25 12.61 0.16 -10.88
C GLU A 25 11.86 1.11 -11.84
N PRO A 26 12.45 1.47 -13.00
CA PRO A 26 11.73 2.19 -14.04
C PRO A 26 10.51 1.38 -14.51
N GLY A 27 9.35 2.03 -14.59
CA GLY A 27 8.07 1.40 -14.89
C GLY A 27 7.17 1.20 -13.66
N ASP A 28 7.71 1.28 -12.44
CA ASP A 28 6.91 1.18 -11.23
C ASP A 28 5.93 2.34 -11.09
N GLU A 29 4.71 2.04 -10.65
CA GLU A 29 3.78 3.07 -10.19
C GLU A 29 4.05 3.38 -8.71
N VAL A 30 4.08 4.66 -8.36
CA VAL A 30 4.45 5.07 -7.00
C VAL A 30 3.57 6.19 -6.47
N LEU A 31 3.40 6.19 -5.15
CA LEU A 31 2.78 7.26 -4.40
C LEU A 31 3.86 8.13 -3.77
N THR A 32 3.83 9.42 -4.08
CA THR A 32 4.69 10.42 -3.44
C THR A 32 4.09 10.90 -2.11
N ALA A 33 4.93 11.45 -1.23
CA ALA A 33 4.51 12.02 0.06
C ALA A 33 3.51 13.20 -0.07
N GLY A 34 3.40 13.80 -1.26
CA GLY A 34 2.43 14.85 -1.57
C GLY A 34 1.06 14.33 -2.02
N GLY A 35 0.89 13.01 -2.13
CA GLY A 35 -0.34 12.39 -2.62
C GLY A 35 -0.44 12.30 -4.14
N LEU A 36 0.66 12.53 -4.87
CA LEU A 36 0.71 12.34 -6.32
C LEU A 36 1.03 10.88 -6.64
N TYR A 37 0.29 10.33 -7.60
CA TYR A 37 0.59 9.07 -8.26
C TYR A 37 1.29 9.35 -9.59
N GLY A 38 2.15 8.43 -9.99
CA GLY A 38 2.77 8.46 -11.31
C GLY A 38 3.70 7.28 -11.50
N SER A 39 4.17 7.15 -12.74
CA SER A 39 5.05 6.07 -13.15
C SER A 39 6.50 6.54 -13.19
N VAL A 40 7.42 5.71 -12.72
CA VAL A 40 8.86 6.00 -12.72
C VAL A 40 9.39 5.89 -14.14
N VAL A 41 9.97 6.98 -14.65
CA VAL A 41 10.59 7.03 -15.98
C VAL A 41 12.09 6.79 -15.87
N GLU A 42 12.74 7.47 -14.93
CA GLU A 42 14.19 7.42 -14.72
C GLU A 42 14.50 7.62 -13.23
N ILE A 43 15.54 6.94 -12.75
CA ILE A 43 15.99 6.98 -11.35
C ILE A 43 17.44 7.46 -11.34
N ASP A 44 17.67 8.59 -10.68
CA ASP A 44 19.00 9.11 -10.34
C ASP A 44 19.28 8.92 -8.84
N ASP A 45 20.51 9.26 -8.41
CA ASP A 45 20.93 9.13 -7.01
C ASP A 45 20.07 9.95 -6.03
N GLU A 46 19.68 11.17 -6.42
CA GLU A 46 19.03 12.15 -5.53
C GLU A 46 17.57 12.44 -5.91
N GLU A 47 17.19 12.10 -7.15
CA GLU A 47 15.92 12.46 -7.76
C GLU A 47 15.38 11.37 -8.69
N ILE A 48 14.09 11.44 -8.96
CA ILE A 48 13.37 10.51 -9.81
C ILE A 48 12.52 11.32 -10.78
N ALA A 49 12.59 10.97 -12.07
CA ALA A 49 11.68 11.46 -13.08
C ALA A 49 10.39 10.63 -13.04
N LEU A 50 9.29 11.29 -12.74
CA LEU A 50 7.95 10.69 -12.70
C LEU A 50 7.08 11.25 -13.82
N GLU A 51 6.40 10.37 -14.54
CA GLU A 51 5.31 10.75 -15.43
C GLU A 51 3.99 10.71 -14.65
N VAL A 52 3.31 11.86 -14.57
CA VAL A 52 2.03 12.01 -13.84
C VAL A 52 0.82 12.13 -14.77
N ALA A 53 1.08 12.41 -16.04
CA ALA A 53 0.11 12.49 -17.12
C ALA A 53 0.85 12.34 -18.45
N PRO A 54 0.16 12.05 -19.58
CA PRO A 54 0.82 11.87 -20.87
C PRO A 54 1.69 13.07 -21.22
N GLN A 55 2.98 12.82 -21.46
CA GLN A 55 3.99 13.84 -21.80
C GLN A 55 4.27 14.88 -20.68
N VAL A 56 3.81 14.62 -19.46
CA VAL A 56 4.06 15.48 -18.29
C VAL A 56 4.96 14.75 -17.31
N GLN A 57 6.23 15.10 -17.34
CA GLN A 57 7.24 14.59 -16.42
C GLN A 57 7.61 15.62 -15.37
N VAL A 58 7.72 15.17 -14.12
CA VAL A 58 8.13 15.97 -12.97
C VAL A 58 9.30 15.31 -12.28
N ARG A 59 10.22 16.13 -11.76
CA ARG A 59 11.35 15.67 -10.96
C ARG A 59 10.98 15.77 -9.50
N VAL A 60 11.08 14.66 -8.78
CA VAL A 60 10.87 14.63 -7.33
C VAL A 60 12.11 14.10 -6.65
N ALA A 61 12.34 14.51 -5.41
CA ALA A 61 13.44 13.95 -4.62
C ALA A 61 13.17 12.45 -4.37
N ARG A 62 14.21 11.61 -4.47
CA ARG A 62 14.10 10.16 -4.20
C ARG A 62 13.48 9.87 -2.84
N ARG A 63 13.84 10.65 -1.82
CA ARG A 63 13.26 10.57 -0.46
C ARG A 63 11.77 10.92 -0.34
N ALA A 64 11.17 11.49 -1.40
CA ALA A 64 9.77 11.90 -1.41
C ALA A 64 8.82 10.76 -1.83
N ILE A 65 9.33 9.61 -2.25
CA ILE A 65 8.48 8.44 -2.53
C ILE A 65 8.04 7.82 -1.20
N ALA A 66 6.73 7.63 -1.05
CA ALA A 66 6.09 7.13 0.15
C ALA A 66 5.73 5.65 0.06
N ALA A 67 5.33 5.17 -1.12
CA ALA A 67 5.03 3.77 -1.39
C ALA A 67 5.20 3.45 -2.89
N VAL A 68 5.49 2.18 -3.17
CA VAL A 68 5.37 1.59 -4.52
C VAL A 68 4.02 0.91 -4.59
N ILE A 69 3.27 1.16 -5.66
CA ILE A 69 1.97 0.55 -5.91
C ILE A 69 2.25 -0.72 -6.72
N PRO A 70 1.99 -1.92 -6.17
CA PRO A 70 2.07 -3.13 -6.96
C PRO A 70 1.03 -3.04 -8.10
N PRO A 71 1.36 -3.51 -9.31
CA PRO A 71 0.37 -3.57 -10.39
C PRO A 71 -0.82 -4.38 -9.87
N GLU A 72 -2.02 -3.85 -10.05
CA GLU A 72 -3.23 -4.59 -9.72
C GLU A 72 -3.24 -5.84 -10.62
N GLU A 73 -2.92 -7.00 -10.04
CA GLU A 73 -3.40 -8.25 -10.60
C GLU A 73 -4.92 -8.14 -10.47
N ASP A 74 -5.62 -8.06 -11.60
CA ASP A 74 -7.08 -8.05 -11.67
C ASP A 74 -7.64 -9.25 -10.86
N ASP A 75 -7.91 -9.07 -9.57
CA ASP A 75 -8.73 -9.98 -8.75
C ASP A 75 -10.22 -9.73 -9.11
N ASP A 76 -10.55 -9.85 -10.40
CA ASP A 76 -11.90 -10.10 -10.89
C ASP A 76 -12.19 -11.60 -10.77
N GLU A 77 -12.65 -12.06 -9.59
CA GLU A 77 -13.44 -13.29 -9.29
C GLU A 77 -13.34 -13.52 -7.76
N LEU A 78 -14.36 -13.33 -6.91
CA LEU A 78 -15.63 -14.06 -6.87
C LEU A 78 -16.68 -13.28 -6.04
N GLU A 79 -17.82 -12.98 -6.66
CA GLU A 79 -19.09 -12.86 -5.95
C GLU A 79 -19.55 -14.24 -5.44
N GLU A 80 -20.32 -14.22 -4.35
CA GLU A 80 -21.11 -15.32 -3.76
C GLU A 80 -20.39 -16.55 -3.19
N SER A 81 -20.31 -16.58 -1.86
CA SER A 81 -20.73 -17.79 -1.14
C SER A 81 -21.57 -17.39 0.06
N GLY A 82 -22.85 -17.71 -0.02
CA GLY A 82 -23.86 -17.38 0.98
C GLY A 82 -23.57 -17.96 2.37
N VAL A 83 -24.05 -17.24 3.37
CA VAL A 83 -24.46 -17.86 4.62
C VAL A 83 -25.99 -17.92 4.56
N GLU A 84 -26.46 -19.04 4.02
CA GLU A 84 -27.82 -19.52 4.19
C GLU A 84 -28.11 -19.64 5.70
N GLU A 85 -29.15 -18.95 6.19
CA GLU A 85 -29.94 -19.49 7.31
C GLU A 85 -30.60 -20.78 6.81
N PRO A 86 -30.52 -21.92 7.51
CA PRO A 86 -31.47 -22.21 8.61
C PRO A 86 -30.79 -23.04 9.73
N ALA A 87 -31.36 -23.42 10.87
CA ALA A 87 -32.70 -23.75 11.31
C ALA A 87 -32.76 -23.45 12.83
N GLY A 88 -33.88 -23.00 13.42
CA GLY A 88 -35.07 -23.81 13.56
C GLY A 88 -34.87 -24.85 14.66
N ASP A 89 -35.08 -24.46 15.92
CA ASP A 89 -35.63 -25.36 16.93
C ASP A 89 -36.80 -24.62 17.59
N ALA A 90 -37.99 -24.97 17.10
CA ALA A 90 -39.25 -24.72 17.78
C ALA A 90 -39.40 -25.75 18.91
N GLU A 91 -40.37 -25.48 19.78
CA GLU A 91 -40.87 -26.31 20.90
C GLU A 91 -40.37 -25.82 22.28
N GLU A 92 -41.22 -25.47 23.25
CA GLU A 92 -42.59 -25.89 23.47
C GLU A 92 -43.39 -24.85 24.28
N ARG A 93 -44.70 -24.93 24.10
CA ARG A 93 -45.75 -24.07 24.64
C ARG A 93 -45.96 -24.32 26.14
N GLY A 94 -46.52 -23.33 26.83
CA GLY A 94 -47.61 -23.60 27.77
C GLY A 94 -47.47 -23.08 29.21
N GLY A 95 -48.22 -22.02 29.50
CA GLY A 95 -49.16 -22.01 30.63
C GLY A 95 -48.62 -21.77 32.04
N ARG A 96 -48.79 -20.54 32.53
CA ARG A 96 -49.83 -20.16 33.51
C ARG A 96 -49.85 -18.65 33.73
#